data_AF-A0A5E4LGG1-F1
#
_entry.id   AF-A0A5E4LGG1-F1
#
_cell.length_a   1.000
_cell.length_b   1.000
_cell.length_c   1.000
_cell.angle_alpha   90.00
_cell.angle_beta   90.00
_cell.angle_gamma   90.00
#
_symmetry.space_group_name_H-M   'P 1'
#
loop_
_entity.id
_entity.type
_entity.pdbx_description
1 polymer ?
#
loop_
_entity_poly.entity_id
_entity_poly.type
_entity_poly.pdbx_seq_one_letter_code
_entity_poly.pdbx_strand_id
1 'polypeptide(L)' 'MECKECKVTCEGKEVATISCGKDGVAIKCTEEGKKLCKDLKGCC' A
#
# COMPACT_ATOMS: atom_id res chain seq x y z
N MET A 1 -10.97 -1.97 17.90
CA MET A 1 -9.97 -1.40 16.99
C MET A 1 -10.70 -1.05 15.72
N GLU A 2 -10.91 0.24 15.48
CA GLU A 2 -11.56 0.73 14.26
C GLU A 2 -10.66 0.43 13.07
N CYS A 3 -11.23 -0.05 11.96
CA CYS A 3 -10.46 -0.31 10.75
C CYS A 3 -9.90 1.01 10.23
N LYS A 4 -8.61 1.27 10.45
CA LYS A 4 -7.91 2.41 9.86
C LYS A 4 -7.37 2.00 8.51
N GLU A 5 -7.85 2.66 7.46
CA GLU A 5 -7.22 2.63 6.14
C GLU A 5 -6.21 3.77 6.05
N CYS A 6 -4.96 3.43 5.77
CA CYS A 6 -3.88 4.36 5.48
C CYS A 6 -3.51 4.25 4.01
N LYS A 7 -3.57 5.37 3.30
CA LYS A 7 -3.15 5.46 1.91
C LYS A 7 -1.69 5.88 1.87
N VAL A 8 -0.90 5.16 1.09
CA VAL A 8 0.49 5.50 0.79
C VAL A 8 0.48 6.22 -0.54
N THR A 9 0.98 7.46 -0.55
CA THR A 9 1.13 8.26 -1.76
C THR A 9 2.61 8.48 -2.07
N CYS A 10 2.95 8.46 -3.35
CA CYS A 10 4.28 8.78 -3.88
C CYS A 10 4.09 9.77 -5.03
N GLU A 11 4.81 10.90 -5.00
CA GLU A 11 4.69 11.98 -6.01
C GLU A 11 3.23 12.46 -6.24
N GLY A 12 2.43 12.47 -5.17
CA GLY A 12 1.01 12.87 -5.23
C GLY A 12 0.06 11.80 -5.78
N LYS A 13 0.55 10.60 -6.09
CA LYS A 13 -0.26 9.47 -6.56
C LYS A 13 -0.39 8.38 -5.50
N GLU A 14 -1.53 7.73 -5.41
CA GLU A 14 -1.76 6.62 -4.48
C GLU A 14 -1.09 5.34 -5.01
N VAL A 15 -0.15 4.81 -4.25
CA VAL A 15 0.66 3.63 -4.62
C VAL A 15 0.29 2.39 -3.82
N ALA A 16 -0.22 2.54 -2.60
CA ALA A 16 -0.71 1.42 -1.81
C ALA A 16 -1.77 1.87 -0.79
N THR A 17 -2.56 0.92 -0.34
CA THR A 17 -3.51 1.08 0.76
C THR A 17 -3.24 0.02 1.80
N ILE A 18 -3.09 0.46 3.05
CA ILE A 18 -2.85 -0.37 4.22
C ILE A 18 -4.14 -0.38 5.03
N SER A 19 -4.75 -1.53 5.18
CA SER A 19 -5.96 -1.72 5.98
C SER A 19 -5.59 -2.46 7.27
N CYS A 20 -5.71 -1.80 8.41
CA CYS A 20 -5.53 -2.43 9.71
C CYS A 20 -6.88 -2.92 10.25
N GLY A 21 -7.08 -4.23 10.31
CA GLY A 21 -8.28 -4.87 10.85
C GLY A 21 -7.99 -5.66 12.13
N LYS A 22 -9.03 -6.34 12.65
CA LYS A 22 -8.88 -7.23 13.83
C LYS A 22 -7.96 -8.43 13.56
N ASP A 23 -7.93 -8.90 12.32
CA ASP A 23 -7.15 -10.06 11.87
C ASP A 23 -5.71 -9.70 11.45
N GLY A 24 -5.31 -8.43 11.58
CA GLY A 24 -3.97 -7.94 11.26
C GLY A 24 -3.95 -6.84 10.22
N VAL A 25 -2.80 -6.69 9.55
CA VAL A 25 -2.53 -5.63 8.57
C VAL A 25 -2.53 -6.22 7.17
N ALA A 26 -3.40 -5.70 6.31
CA ALA A 26 -3.42 -6.02 4.88
C ALA A 26 -2.86 -4.86 4.07
N ILE A 27 -1.93 -5.15 3.15
CA ILE A 27 -1.35 -4.15 2.25
C ILE A 27 -1.78 -4.48 0.82
N LYS A 28 -2.38 -3.51 0.12
CA LYS A 28 -2.76 -3.62 -1.29
C LYS A 28 -2.03 -2.56 -2.09
N CYS A 29 -1.13 -2.98 -2.99
CA CYS A 29 -0.49 -2.06 -3.93
C CYS A 29 -1.40 -1.80 -5.14
N THR A 30 -1.48 -0.53 -5.57
CA THR A 30 -2.11 -0.14 -6.82
C THR A 30 -1.25 -0.56 -8.02
N GLU A 31 -1.78 -0.53 -9.24
CA GLU A 31 -0.98 -0.83 -10.43
C GLU A 31 0.20 0.12 -10.61
N GLU A 32 0.03 1.40 -10.25
CA GLU A 32 1.12 2.37 -10.24
C GLU A 32 2.17 2.04 -9.19
N GLY A 33 1.75 1.68 -7.97
CA GLY A 33 2.66 1.21 -6.92
C GLY A 33 3.43 -0.05 -7.33
N LYS A 34 2.78 -1.00 -8.01
CA LYS A 34 3.45 -2.19 -8.55
C LYS A 34 4.49 -1.85 -9.62
N LYS A 35 4.22 -0.86 -10.48
CA LYS A 35 5.19 -0.39 -11.48
C LYS A 35 6.41 0.26 -10.81
N LEU A 36 6.18 1.07 -9.77
CA LEU A 36 7.26 1.67 -8.98
C LEU A 36 8.06 0.62 -8.18
N CYS A 37 7.38 -0.40 -7.64
CA CYS A 37 8.04 -1.52 -6.97
C CYS A 37 8.87 -2.41 -7.90
N LYS A 38 8.56 -2.49 -9.19
CA LYS A 38 9.40 -3.27 -10.14
C LYS A 38 10.80 -2.71 -10.30
N ASP A 39 10.96 -1.40 -10.16
CA ASP A 39 12.28 -0.74 -10.14
C ASP A 39 13.00 -0.94 -8.79
N LEU A 40 12.24 -1.10 -7.70
CA LEU A 40 12.74 -1.41 -6.37
C LEU A 40 12.77 -2.93 -6.16
N LYS A 41 13.84 -3.60 -6.65
CA LYS A 41 14.14 -5.00 -6.28
C LYS A 41 13.96 -5.20 -4.77
N GLY A 42 12.82 -5.76 -4.35
CA GLY A 42 12.57 -6.17 -2.96
C GLY A 42 11.40 -5.52 -2.22
N CYS A 43 10.52 -4.74 -2.85
CA CYS A 43 9.30 -4.31 -2.17
C CYS A 43 8.05 -4.92 -2.82
N CYS A 44 7.39 -5.81 -2.05
CA CYS A 44 6.24 -6.68 -2.37
C CYS A 44 6.53 -7.92 -3.24
#